data_AF-A0A0F9UGN2-F1
#
_entry.id   AF-A0A0F9UGN2-F1
#
_cell.length_a   1.000
_cell.length_b   1.000
_cell.length_c   1.000
_cell.angle_alpha   90.00
_cell.angle_beta   90.00
_cell.angle_gamma   90.00
#
_symmetry.space_group_name_H-M   'P 1'
#
loop_
_entity.id
_entity.type
_entity.pdbx_description
1 polymer ?
#
loop_
_entity_poly.entity_id
_entity_poly.type
_entity_poly.pdbx_seq_one_letter_code
_entity_poly.pdbx_strand_id
1 'polypeptide(L)'
;MKGIRFYEEYDSPRDKRYRQGDGNVFALSTDTPAFLGGQGEWCTEGLGALFHEPNSVVCSFVYAVERLRTHCRHISEQRAREIHPALFERLDTED
;
A
#
# COMPACT_ATOMS: atom_id res chain seq x y z
N MET A 1 14.14 2.24 -1.27
CA MET A 1 14.03 2.92 0.03
C MET A 1 14.24 1.90 1.12
N LYS A 2 15.19 2.14 2.03
CA LYS A 2 15.47 1.20 3.13
C LYS A 2 14.33 1.30 4.13
N GLY A 3 13.86 0.15 4.64
CA GLY A 3 12.80 0.14 5.66
C GLY A 3 11.37 0.27 5.11
N ILE A 4 11.16 0.26 3.79
CA ILE A 4 9.84 0.40 3.17
C ILE A 4 9.56 -0.75 2.20
N ARG A 5 8.33 -1.28 2.22
CA ARG A 5 7.81 -2.23 1.22
C ARG A 5 6.62 -1.66 0.48
N PHE A 6 6.56 -1.94 -0.81
CA PHE A 6 5.51 -1.45 -1.69
C PHE A 6 4.55 -2.57 -2.09
N TYR A 7 3.26 -2.27 -2.07
CA TYR A 7 2.20 -3.22 -2.42
C TYR A 7 1.20 -2.58 -3.38
N GLU A 8 0.93 -3.23 -4.51
CA GLU A 8 -0.20 -2.87 -5.37
C GLU A 8 -1.48 -3.47 -4.78
N GLU A 9 -2.54 -2.66 -4.66
CA GLU A 9 -3.87 -3.10 -4.25
C GLU A 9 -4.70 -3.55 -5.45
N TYR A 10 -5.55 -4.54 -5.21
CA TYR A 10 -6.55 -5.03 -6.14
C TYR A 10 -7.90 -5.12 -5.44
N ASP A 11 -8.97 -4.76 -6.15
CA ASP A 11 -10.34 -4.78 -5.63
C ASP A 11 -10.82 -6.15 -5.16
N SER A 12 -10.30 -7.21 -5.78
CA SER A 12 -10.64 -8.57 -5.41
C SER A 12 -9.46 -9.53 -5.53
N PRO A 13 -9.52 -10.71 -4.87
CA PRO A 13 -8.51 -11.76 -5.05
C PRO A 13 -8.42 -12.26 -6.49
N ARG A 14 -9.52 -12.15 -7.26
CA ARG A 14 -9.56 -12.47 -8.68
C ARG A 14 -8.71 -11.46 -9.47
N ASP A 15 -8.89 -10.18 -9.20
CA ASP A 15 -8.16 -9.11 -9.91
C ASP A 15 -6.67 -9.15 -9.58
N LYS A 16 -6.33 -9.45 -8.32
CA LYS A 16 -4.96 -9.78 -7.91
C LYS A 16 -4.36 -10.94 -8.69
N ARG A 17 -5.14 -12.00 -8.92
CA ARG A 17 -4.69 -13.19 -9.68
C ARG A 17 -4.39 -12.84 -11.14
N TYR A 18 -5.23 -12.01 -11.75
CA TYR A 18 -5.08 -11.58 -13.16
C TYR A 18 -4.27 -10.29 -13.34
N ARG A 19 -3.80 -9.68 -12.24
CA ARG A 19 -3.05 -8.42 -12.20
C ARG A 19 -3.81 -7.26 -12.86
N GLN A 20 -5.10 -7.16 -12.57
CA GLN A 20 -5.98 -6.08 -13.02
C GLN A 20 -6.14 -5.07 -11.86
N GLY A 21 -5.08 -4.31 -11.60
CA GLY A 21 -5.08 -3.29 -10.54
C GLY A 21 -5.49 -1.93 -11.08
N ASP A 22 -6.11 -1.13 -10.22
CA ASP A 22 -6.57 0.23 -10.55
C ASP A 22 -5.48 1.30 -10.36
N GLY A 23 -4.24 0.86 -10.10
CA GLY A 23 -3.11 1.76 -9.93
C GLY A 23 -2.94 2.31 -8.52
N ASN A 24 -3.50 1.62 -7.51
CA ASN A 24 -3.31 1.96 -6.10
C ASN A 24 -2.10 1.23 -5.54
N VAL A 25 -1.21 1.99 -4.90
CA VAL A 25 -0.01 1.47 -4.25
C VAL A 25 0.07 1.93 -2.81
N PHE A 26 0.50 1.01 -1.95
CA PHE A 26 0.78 1.25 -0.54
C PHE A 26 2.26 1.16 -0.24
N ALA A 27 2.75 2.05 0.61
CA ALA A 27 4.06 1.97 1.23
C ALA A 27 3.88 1.63 2.70
N LEU A 28 4.49 0.53 3.14
CA LEU A 28 4.48 0.10 4.54
C LEU A 28 5.89 0.18 5.10
N SER A 29 6.01 0.74 6.31
CA SER A 29 7.25 0.65 7.10
C SER A 29 7.49 -0.80 7.50
N THR A 30 8.71 -1.29 7.34
CA THR A 30 9.12 -2.61 7.84
C THR A 30 9.54 -2.57 9.30
N ASP A 31 9.75 -1.38 9.84
CA ASP A 31 10.24 -1.16 11.19
C ASP A 31 9.08 -0.99 12.18
N THR A 32 7.88 -0.68 11.67
CA THR A 32 6.65 -0.62 12.45
C THR A 32 6.03 -2.01 12.59
N PRO A 33 6.00 -2.61 13.79
CA PRO A 33 5.35 -3.89 14.00
C PRO A 33 3.83 -3.79 13.80
N ALA A 34 3.21 -4.90 13.41
CA ALA A 34 1.76 -4.99 13.41
C ALA A 34 1.18 -4.89 14.83
N PHE A 35 -0.01 -4.30 14.95
CA PHE A 35 -0.72 -4.09 16.22
C PHE A 35 -2.16 -4.61 16.13
N LEU A 36 -2.81 -4.80 17.28
CA LEU A 36 -4.21 -5.23 17.32
C LEU A 36 -5.13 -4.03 17.15
N GLY A 37 -5.96 -4.05 16.11
CA GLY A 37 -6.99 -3.04 15.83
C GLY A 37 -8.16 -3.12 16.81
N GLY A 38 -9.02 -2.10 16.77
CA GLY A 38 -10.17 -1.98 17.67
C GLY A 38 -11.23 -3.08 17.50
N GLN A 39 -11.21 -3.83 16.39
CA GLN A 39 -12.11 -4.96 16.14
C GLN A 39 -11.40 -6.33 16.26
N GLY A 40 -10.20 -6.38 16.82
CA GLY A 40 -9.45 -7.62 17.07
C GLY A 40 -8.69 -8.17 15.86
N GLU A 41 -8.59 -7.41 14.78
CA GLU A 41 -7.79 -7.71 13.59
C GLU A 41 -6.36 -7.20 13.75
N TRP A 42 -5.38 -7.90 13.17
CA TRP A 42 -4.01 -7.39 13.11
C TRP A 42 -3.90 -6.33 12.01
N CYS A 43 -3.33 -5.18 12.37
CA CYS A 43 -3.20 -3.99 11.55
C CYS A 43 -1.74 -3.55 11.43
N THR A 44 -1.43 -2.78 10.40
CA THR A 44 -0.14 -2.11 10.20
C THR A 44 -0.36 -0.72 9.62
N GLU A 45 0.57 0.20 9.85
CA GLU A 45 0.48 1.58 9.36
C GLU A 45 1.28 1.75 8.07
N GLY A 46 0.83 2.68 7.24
CA GLY A 46 1.56 3.07 6.05
C GLY A 46 0.94 4.26 5.34
N LEU A 47 1.42 4.50 4.13
CA LEU A 47 0.92 5.52 3.23
C LEU A 47 0.23 4.87 2.03
N GLY A 48 -0.83 5.49 1.54
CA GLY A 48 -1.61 4.99 0.43
C GLY A 48 -2.46 6.03 -0.26
N ALA A 49 -3.02 5.65 -1.40
CA ALA A 49 -4.02 6.42 -2.12
C ALA A 49 -5.27 6.66 -1.25
N LEU A 50 -5.69 7.93 -1.15
CA LEU A 50 -6.91 8.36 -0.45
C LEU A 50 -8.18 7.95 -1.20
N PHE A 51 -8.14 8.01 -2.54
CA PHE A 51 -9.24 7.65 -3.42
C PHE A 51 -8.86 6.45 -4.28
N HIS A 52 -9.88 5.70 -4.71
CA HIS A 52 -9.68 4.52 -5.55
C HIS A 52 -9.49 4.92 -7.02
N GLU A 53 -8.42 5.65 -7.32
CA GLU A 53 -8.10 6.14 -8.66
C GLU A 53 -6.57 6.20 -8.90
N PRO A 54 -6.12 6.06 -10.17
CA PRO A 54 -4.69 6.11 -10.49
C PRO A 54 -4.05 7.43 -10.03
N ASN A 55 -2.87 7.33 -9.39
CA ASN A 55 -2.12 8.50 -8.91
C ASN A 55 -2.91 9.46 -7.99
N SER A 56 -3.86 8.92 -7.20
CA SER A 56 -4.60 9.68 -6.19
C SER A 56 -3.67 10.40 -5.18
N VAL A 57 -4.23 11.43 -4.52
CA VAL A 57 -3.66 12.01 -3.29
C VAL A 57 -3.33 10.92 -2.27
N VAL A 58 -2.23 11.10 -1.54
CA VAL A 58 -1.70 10.14 -0.57
C VAL A 58 -2.01 10.58 0.84
N CYS A 59 -2.42 9.65 1.71
CA CYS A 59 -2.54 9.89 3.15
C CYS A 59 -2.08 8.70 3.97
N SER A 60 -1.95 8.91 5.28
CA SER A 60 -1.67 7.85 6.25
C SER A 60 -2.88 6.95 6.43
N PHE A 61 -2.63 5.64 6.49
CA PHE A 61 -3.66 4.62 6.62
C PHE A 61 -3.23 3.51 7.57
N VAL A 62 -4.25 2.87 8.14
CA VAL A 62 -4.12 1.60 8.85
C VAL A 62 -4.69 0.49 7.97
N TYR A 63 -3.87 -0.50 7.66
CA TYR A 63 -4.26 -1.66 6.85
C TYR A 63 -4.37 -2.91 7.70
N ALA A 64 -5.49 -3.62 7.57
CA ALA A 64 -5.61 -4.98 8.07
C ALA A 64 -4.59 -5.89 7.35
N VAL A 65 -3.79 -6.62 8.12
CA VAL A 65 -2.76 -7.54 7.62
C VAL A 65 -3.35 -8.62 6.72
N GLU A 66 -4.58 -9.05 7.01
CA GLU A 66 -5.29 -10.02 6.17
C GLU A 66 -5.65 -9.46 4.79
N ARG A 67 -5.99 -8.16 4.70
CA ARG A 67 -6.23 -7.49 3.42
C ARG A 67 -4.95 -7.43 2.58
N LEU A 68 -3.79 -7.14 3.19
CA LEU A 68 -2.50 -7.19 2.50
C LEU A 68 -2.22 -8.57 1.88
N ARG A 69 -2.60 -9.65 2.58
CA ARG A 69 -2.42 -11.03 2.10
C ARG A 69 -3.38 -11.39 0.97
N THR A 70 -4.63 -10.95 1.06
CA THR A 70 -5.71 -11.38 0.16
C THR A 70 -5.83 -10.49 -1.08
N HIS A 71 -5.63 -9.18 -0.92
CA HIS A 71 -5.92 -8.16 -1.93
C HIS A 71 -4.69 -7.40 -2.41
N CYS A 72 -3.53 -7.53 -1.76
CA CYS A 72 -2.34 -6.78 -2.18
C CYS A 72 -1.22 -7.69 -2.70
N ARG A 73 -0.35 -7.15 -3.55
CA ARG A 73 0.84 -7.86 -4.05
C ARG A 73 2.08 -7.00 -3.86
N HIS A 74 3.12 -7.59 -3.30
CA HIS A 74 4.41 -6.93 -3.19
C HIS A 74 4.98 -6.63 -4.59
N ILE A 75 5.41 -5.39 -4.81
CA ILE A 75 5.98 -4.89 -6.06
C ILE A 75 7.33 -4.19 -5.80
N SER A 76 8.13 -4.03 -6.86
CA SER A 76 9.36 -3.26 -6.75
C SER A 76 9.07 -1.77 -6.57
N GLU A 77 10.02 -1.06 -5.97
CA GLU A 77 9.98 0.40 -5.85
C GLU A 77 9.83 1.09 -7.20
N GLN A 78 10.60 0.65 -8.21
CA GLN A 78 10.50 1.20 -9.56
C GLN A 78 9.08 1.07 -10.12
N ARG A 79 8.46 -0.11 -9.97
CA ARG A 79 7.09 -0.34 -10.42
C ARG A 79 6.08 0.50 -9.63
N ALA A 80 6.29 0.64 -8.32
CA ALA A 80 5.47 1.49 -7.48
C ALA A 80 5.55 2.96 -7.94
N ARG A 81 6.76 3.45 -8.27
CA ARG A 81 6.99 4.83 -8.73
C ARG A 81 6.37 5.10 -10.10
N GLU A 82 6.33 4.09 -10.97
CA GLU A 82 5.62 4.16 -12.25
C GLU A 82 4.10 4.22 -12.08
N ILE A 83 3.54 3.46 -11.14
CA ILE A 83 2.08 3.38 -10.93
C ILE A 83 1.56 4.61 -10.17
N HIS A 84 2.26 5.02 -9.10
CA HIS A 84 1.75 5.97 -8.12
C HIS A 84 2.82 7.02 -7.75
N PRO A 85 3.21 7.91 -8.69
CA PRO A 85 4.26 8.89 -8.46
C PRO A 85 4.01 9.85 -7.29
N ALA A 86 2.75 10.22 -7.00
CA ALA A 86 2.40 11.08 -5.86
C ALA A 86 2.80 10.49 -4.50
N LEU A 87 2.83 9.15 -4.36
CA LEU A 87 3.33 8.49 -3.15
C LEU A 87 4.81 8.74 -2.94
N PHE A 88 5.58 8.79 -4.02
CA PHE A 88 7.00 9.08 -3.94
C PHE A 88 7.26 10.56 -3.67
N GLU A 89 6.44 11.47 -4.20
CA GLU A 89 6.51 12.89 -3.81
C GLU A 89 6.32 13.05 -2.31
N ARG A 90 5.38 12.30 -1.70
CA ARG A 90 5.16 12.33 -0.26
C ARG A 90 6.32 11.72 0.52
N LEU A 91 6.78 10.54 0.12
CA LEU A 91 7.87 9.81 0.79
C LEU A 91 9.20 10.55 0.70
N ASP A 92 9.53 11.11 -0.47
CA ASP A 92 10.76 11.87 -0.71
C ASP A 92 10.75 13.22 0.07
N THR A 93 9.60 13.66 0.59
CA THR A 93 9.47 14.86 1.46
C THR A 93 9.59 14.52 2.96
N GLU A 94 9.41 13.25 3.34
CA GLU A 94 9.49 12.80 4.74
C GLU A 94 10.87 12.23 5.14
N ASP A 95 11.72 11.89 4.15
CA ASP A 95 13.16 11.57 4.33
C ASP A 95 14.04 12.83 4.44
#